data_AF-D3HJP7-F1
#
_entry.id   AF-D3HJP7-F1
#
_cell.length_a   1.000
_cell.length_b   1.000
_cell.length_c   1.000
_cell.angle_alpha   90.00
_cell.angle_beta   90.00
_cell.angle_gamma   90.00
#
_symmetry.space_group_name_H-M   'P 1'
#
loop_
_entity.id
_entity.type
_entity.pdbx_description
1 polymer ?
#
loop_
_entity_poly.entity_id
_entity_poly.type
_entity_poly.pdbx_seq_one_letter_code
_entity_poly.pdbx_strand_id
1 'polypeptide(L)'
;MFQVDNSGKGNCMYYAYSISLMYFLRAKNIPDVTEDIFNTLKLGEEERVRLRVLLSKSPEQEFSSSEIKNIIEPILGKATRNLAAEYTKNEFKLSPQDAPLFSSAHYGLEFCFKCSMRLNGSELSHLIEHEFDNPDYIGAEIYKVKGMDMAMQEYSLARLPYVIEKFNREWSIREQEFIEQKKELTEREIQSKKSTLLDKILRNETIEFFLGEEDKHLDQYVHHLQQEGVWGTEETLFVLHRAIQGEHVVRNEGRANIVYDREIILHLYRNDGISYDQSGSPEIIMNNKGNVHWTSIIPDSIFVLKYTPQEQKLYKLLDDMQMEFESIPQDSEKHVLVSSDWILALRAQLDIMKDNPSREAKEKALGYSMQIIGKMMPTLGNYPYWRALLTHFFSALLECIPTFMADKKISSGLIQCESLITTKQRPASVIPERKDLSLAPENKEVSLATVTYNEESSSQSQKGLVSKFYQHTLFKKPSATLHKTYPEEIARYIRENKQTGPSVAKALRKMYQEGLNGNEEYSPEKCREIAQRYISYVKYQGRNFVLADVVSFIKEMDDLIKQKEEQIDEFIEHIGGMKFK
;
A
#
# COMPACT_ATOMS: atom_id res chain seq x y z
N MET A 1 -16.42 -0.22 -17.73
CA MET A 1 -15.32 -0.60 -16.83
C MET A 1 -15.82 -1.51 -15.72
N PHE A 2 -15.26 -2.72 -15.68
CA PHE A 2 -15.62 -3.80 -14.75
C PHE A 2 -14.77 -3.71 -13.47
N GLN A 3 -15.39 -3.77 -12.29
CA GLN A 3 -14.65 -3.68 -11.01
C GLN A 3 -14.45 -5.06 -10.40
N VAL A 4 -13.24 -5.32 -9.88
CA VAL A 4 -12.92 -6.56 -9.19
C VAL A 4 -12.32 -6.26 -7.83
N ASP A 5 -12.93 -6.83 -6.80
CA ASP A 5 -12.50 -6.70 -5.42
C ASP A 5 -11.63 -7.90 -4.98
N ASN A 6 -10.94 -7.75 -3.84
CA ASN A 6 -10.02 -8.75 -3.28
C ASN A 6 -10.27 -9.00 -1.80
N SER A 7 -9.59 -10.00 -1.23
CA SER A 7 -9.81 -10.42 0.18
C SER A 7 -9.27 -9.45 1.25
N GLY A 8 -8.49 -8.42 0.89
CA GLY A 8 -8.35 -7.19 1.68
C GLY A 8 -7.68 -7.26 3.06
N LYS A 9 -6.67 -8.12 3.30
CA LYS A 9 -6.01 -8.27 4.62
C LYS A 9 -4.70 -7.47 4.76
N GLY A 10 -4.71 -6.20 4.34
CA GLY A 10 -3.49 -5.37 4.25
C GLY A 10 -2.61 -5.67 3.03
N ASN A 11 -2.98 -6.65 2.20
CA ASN A 11 -2.33 -7.01 0.94
C ASN A 11 -3.07 -6.43 -0.29
N CYS A 12 -4.09 -5.58 -0.08
CA CYS A 12 -5.04 -5.19 -1.13
C CYS A 12 -4.39 -4.56 -2.36
N MET A 13 -3.32 -3.76 -2.21
CA MET A 13 -2.59 -3.17 -3.35
C MET A 13 -2.01 -4.27 -4.25
N TYR A 14 -1.28 -5.21 -3.66
CA TYR A 14 -0.63 -6.32 -4.38
C TYR A 14 -1.66 -7.27 -5.01
N TYR A 15 -2.77 -7.55 -4.31
CA TYR A 15 -3.87 -8.37 -4.84
C TYR A 15 -4.57 -7.68 -6.01
N ALA A 16 -4.91 -6.41 -5.87
CA ALA A 16 -5.52 -5.64 -6.95
C ALA A 16 -4.58 -5.55 -8.18
N TYR A 17 -3.28 -5.34 -7.96
CA TYR A 17 -2.31 -5.33 -9.05
C TYR A 17 -2.24 -6.68 -9.76
N SER A 18 -2.18 -7.77 -8.97
CA SER A 18 -2.13 -9.14 -9.47
C SER A 18 -3.37 -9.51 -10.30
N ILE A 19 -4.56 -9.12 -9.84
CA ILE A 19 -5.81 -9.33 -10.56
C ILE A 19 -5.78 -8.57 -11.88
N SER A 20 -5.45 -7.28 -11.87
CA SER A 20 -5.37 -6.46 -13.09
C SER A 20 -4.34 -7.02 -14.07
N LEU A 21 -3.19 -7.47 -13.58
CA LEU A 21 -2.14 -8.10 -14.39
C LEU A 21 -2.62 -9.40 -15.04
N MET A 22 -3.36 -10.26 -14.33
CA MET A 22 -3.91 -11.49 -14.90
C MET A 22 -4.92 -11.22 -16.01
N TYR A 23 -5.77 -10.19 -15.87
CA TYR A 23 -6.67 -9.76 -16.93
C TYR A 23 -5.90 -9.23 -18.15
N PHE A 24 -4.87 -8.41 -17.93
CA PHE A 24 -3.99 -7.90 -18.97
C PHE A 24 -3.29 -9.04 -19.74
N LEU A 25 -2.63 -9.96 -19.03
CA LEU A 25 -1.90 -11.08 -19.63
C LEU A 25 -2.82 -11.95 -20.48
N ARG A 26 -4.02 -12.26 -19.97
CA ARG A 26 -5.02 -13.05 -20.70
C ARG A 26 -5.51 -12.32 -21.95
N ALA A 27 -5.74 -11.02 -21.87
CA ALA A 27 -6.21 -10.22 -23.01
C ALA A 27 -5.16 -10.09 -24.11
N LYS A 28 -3.87 -9.95 -23.74
CA LYS A 28 -2.77 -9.89 -24.71
C LYS A 28 -2.49 -11.24 -25.35
N ASN A 29 -2.56 -12.32 -24.57
CA ASN A 29 -2.32 -13.69 -25.02
C ASN A 29 -0.99 -13.86 -25.78
N ILE A 30 0.09 -13.27 -25.25
CA ILE A 30 1.45 -13.39 -25.77
C ILE A 30 2.25 -14.26 -24.79
N PRO A 31 2.56 -15.53 -25.14
CA PRO A 31 3.25 -16.45 -24.23
C PRO A 31 4.58 -15.93 -23.72
N ASP A 32 5.41 -15.35 -24.59
CA ASP A 32 6.74 -14.84 -24.22
C ASP A 32 6.65 -13.71 -23.18
N VAL A 33 5.70 -12.79 -23.35
CA VAL A 33 5.44 -11.70 -22.39
C VAL A 33 5.00 -12.26 -21.03
N THR A 34 4.18 -13.32 -21.05
CA THR A 34 3.70 -13.98 -19.84
C THR A 34 4.84 -14.66 -19.09
N GLU A 35 5.67 -15.44 -19.79
CA GLU A 35 6.78 -16.15 -19.17
C GLU A 35 7.85 -15.20 -18.64
N ASP A 36 8.16 -14.13 -19.37
CA ASP A 36 9.04 -13.09 -18.88
C ASP A 36 8.55 -12.46 -17.57
N ILE A 37 7.26 -12.12 -17.48
CA ILE A 37 6.69 -11.56 -16.26
C ILE A 37 6.71 -12.59 -15.12
N PHE A 38 6.45 -13.86 -15.40
CA PHE A 38 6.61 -14.94 -14.40
C PHE A 38 8.06 -15.13 -13.96
N ASN A 39 9.03 -14.94 -14.86
CA ASN A 39 10.46 -14.94 -14.54
C ASN A 39 10.83 -13.74 -13.64
N THR A 40 10.38 -12.53 -13.98
CA THR A 40 10.58 -11.32 -13.15
C THR A 40 9.99 -11.49 -11.75
N LEU A 41 8.83 -12.12 -11.66
CA LEU A 41 8.16 -12.45 -10.39
C LEU A 41 8.78 -13.66 -9.67
N LYS A 42 9.78 -14.33 -10.25
CA LYS A 42 10.47 -15.50 -9.71
C LYS A 42 9.51 -16.65 -9.33
N LEU A 43 8.45 -16.85 -10.12
CA LEU A 43 7.46 -17.90 -9.85
C LEU A 43 8.02 -19.29 -10.11
N GLY A 44 7.67 -20.24 -9.24
CA GLY A 44 7.97 -21.66 -9.42
C GLY A 44 7.11 -22.31 -10.50
N GLU A 45 7.56 -23.43 -11.07
CA GLU A 45 6.87 -24.06 -12.20
C GLU A 45 5.43 -24.48 -11.88
N GLU A 46 5.18 -25.02 -10.69
CA GLU A 46 3.83 -25.41 -10.25
C GLU A 46 2.87 -24.20 -10.20
N GLU A 47 3.36 -23.05 -9.73
CA GLU A 47 2.60 -21.81 -9.68
C GLU A 47 2.30 -21.30 -11.09
N ARG A 48 3.29 -21.33 -11.98
CA ARG A 48 3.12 -20.97 -13.40
C ARG A 48 2.10 -21.84 -14.10
N VAL A 49 2.11 -23.15 -13.87
CA VAL A 49 1.11 -24.07 -14.44
C VAL A 49 -0.30 -23.67 -14.00
N ARG A 50 -0.51 -23.42 -12.69
CA ARG A 50 -1.81 -23.00 -12.16
C ARG A 50 -2.29 -21.67 -12.75
N LEU A 51 -1.39 -20.70 -12.91
CA LEU A 51 -1.73 -19.42 -13.54
C LEU A 51 -1.99 -19.57 -15.05
N ARG A 52 -1.23 -20.40 -15.78
CA ARG A 52 -1.46 -20.68 -17.20
C ARG A 52 -2.82 -21.33 -17.44
N VAL A 53 -3.27 -22.23 -16.57
CA VAL A 53 -4.63 -22.78 -16.63
C VAL A 53 -5.66 -21.65 -16.56
N LEU A 54 -5.50 -20.67 -15.67
CA LEU A 54 -6.39 -19.50 -15.63
C LEU A 54 -6.28 -18.62 -16.87
N LEU A 55 -5.07 -18.41 -17.41
CA LEU A 55 -4.88 -17.63 -18.64
C LEU A 55 -5.49 -18.32 -19.87
N SER A 56 -5.62 -19.66 -19.87
CA SER A 56 -6.28 -20.41 -20.94
C SER A 56 -7.82 -20.33 -20.91
N LYS A 57 -8.39 -19.80 -19.83
CA LYS A 57 -9.85 -19.61 -19.69
C LYS A 57 -10.37 -18.67 -20.77
N SER A 58 -11.63 -18.87 -21.17
CA SER A 58 -12.29 -18.02 -22.17
C SER A 58 -12.10 -16.52 -21.83
N PRO A 59 -11.64 -15.68 -22.78
CA PRO A 59 -11.42 -14.26 -22.57
C PRO A 59 -12.68 -13.50 -22.12
N GLU A 60 -13.86 -14.04 -22.40
CA GLU A 60 -15.18 -13.44 -22.11
C GLU A 60 -15.70 -13.80 -20.71
N GLN A 61 -15.04 -14.73 -20.02
CA GLN A 61 -15.42 -15.19 -18.70
C GLN A 61 -14.56 -14.51 -17.64
N GLU A 62 -15.18 -13.99 -16.58
CA GLU A 62 -14.42 -13.41 -15.48
C GLU A 62 -13.65 -14.47 -14.67
N PHE A 63 -12.63 -14.02 -13.95
CA PHE A 63 -12.08 -14.82 -12.86
C PHE A 63 -13.07 -14.78 -11.70
N SER A 64 -13.49 -15.96 -11.26
CA SER A 64 -14.38 -16.13 -10.12
C SER A 64 -13.67 -15.77 -8.82
N SER A 65 -14.45 -15.44 -7.79
CA SER A 65 -13.91 -15.16 -6.45
C SER A 65 -13.06 -16.31 -5.89
N SER A 66 -13.37 -17.57 -6.25
CA SER A 66 -12.57 -18.73 -5.83
C SER A 66 -11.19 -18.77 -6.51
N GLU A 67 -11.14 -18.54 -7.83
CA GLU A 67 -9.87 -18.49 -8.57
C GLU A 67 -9.00 -17.33 -8.08
N ILE A 68 -9.62 -16.18 -7.83
CA ILE A 68 -8.93 -15.01 -7.26
C ILE A 68 -8.35 -15.36 -5.89
N LYS A 69 -9.18 -15.81 -4.94
CA LYS A 69 -8.76 -16.04 -3.55
C LYS A 69 -7.81 -17.23 -3.36
N ASN A 70 -7.96 -18.28 -4.16
CA ASN A 70 -7.26 -19.55 -3.94
C ASN A 70 -6.06 -19.75 -4.90
N ILE A 71 -5.94 -18.93 -5.95
CA ILE A 71 -4.87 -19.07 -6.94
C ILE A 71 -4.15 -17.73 -7.17
N ILE A 72 -4.86 -16.68 -7.59
CA ILE A 72 -4.23 -15.40 -7.96
C ILE A 72 -3.62 -14.70 -6.74
N GLU A 73 -4.41 -14.46 -5.70
CA GLU A 73 -3.95 -13.75 -4.50
C GLU A 73 -2.78 -14.46 -3.78
N PRO A 74 -2.84 -15.79 -3.50
CA PRO A 74 -1.76 -16.46 -2.77
C PRO A 74 -0.44 -16.53 -3.54
N ILE A 75 -0.50 -16.70 -4.87
CA ILE A 75 0.70 -16.78 -5.71
C ILE A 75 1.24 -15.38 -6.00
N LEU A 76 0.45 -14.57 -6.70
CA LEU A 76 0.92 -13.30 -7.24
C LEU A 76 0.96 -12.20 -6.18
N GLY A 77 0.12 -12.25 -5.14
CA GLY A 77 0.16 -11.26 -4.07
C GLY A 77 1.48 -11.28 -3.29
N LYS A 78 2.02 -12.47 -3.00
CA LYS A 78 3.34 -12.59 -2.35
C LYS A 78 4.47 -12.28 -3.33
N ALA A 79 4.40 -12.78 -4.56
CA ALA A 79 5.43 -12.54 -5.56
C ALA A 79 5.58 -11.04 -5.91
N THR A 80 4.47 -10.34 -6.13
CA THR A 80 4.48 -8.89 -6.41
C THR A 80 4.95 -8.09 -5.21
N ARG A 81 4.57 -8.46 -3.98
CA ARG A 81 5.09 -7.82 -2.75
C ARG A 81 6.59 -7.96 -2.63
N ASN A 82 7.11 -9.18 -2.82
CA ASN A 82 8.55 -9.43 -2.74
C ASN A 82 9.30 -8.68 -3.85
N LEU A 83 8.80 -8.71 -5.09
CA LEU A 83 9.39 -8.00 -6.22
C LEU A 83 9.45 -6.49 -5.95
N ALA A 84 8.35 -5.88 -5.50
CA ALA A 84 8.31 -4.45 -5.23
C ALA A 84 9.37 -4.04 -4.20
N ALA A 85 9.46 -4.77 -3.08
CA ALA A 85 10.42 -4.47 -2.03
C ALA A 85 11.88 -4.70 -2.46
N GLU A 86 12.16 -5.79 -3.20
CA GLU A 86 13.50 -6.04 -3.75
C GLU A 86 13.88 -4.97 -4.77
N TYR A 87 12.94 -4.55 -5.62
CA TYR A 87 13.20 -3.54 -6.63
C TYR A 87 13.40 -2.15 -6.00
N THR A 88 12.73 -1.83 -4.89
CA THR A 88 13.04 -0.63 -4.09
C THR A 88 14.51 -0.63 -3.64
N LYS A 89 15.04 -1.77 -3.16
CA LYS A 89 16.46 -1.90 -2.82
C LYS A 89 17.35 -1.67 -4.03
N ASN A 90 17.00 -2.29 -5.16
CA ASN A 90 17.79 -2.20 -6.39
C ASN A 90 17.82 -0.77 -6.95
N GLU A 91 16.68 -0.09 -7.05
CA GLU A 91 16.61 1.32 -7.48
C GLU A 91 17.45 2.22 -6.59
N PHE A 92 17.33 2.05 -5.26
CA PHE A 92 18.11 2.84 -4.32
C PHE A 92 19.61 2.58 -4.45
N LYS A 93 20.05 1.34 -4.69
CA LYS A 93 21.48 1.03 -4.90
C LYS A 93 22.01 1.55 -6.24
N LEU A 94 21.20 1.55 -7.28
CA LEU A 94 21.59 1.98 -8.63
C LEU A 94 21.69 3.50 -8.73
N SER A 95 20.68 4.22 -8.24
CA SER A 95 20.68 5.69 -8.20
C SER A 95 19.91 6.18 -6.98
N PRO A 96 20.57 6.29 -5.80
CA PRO A 96 19.89 6.64 -4.56
C PRO A 96 19.09 7.93 -4.66
N GLN A 97 19.64 8.97 -5.30
CA GLN A 97 19.01 10.30 -5.34
C GLN A 97 17.74 10.37 -6.20
N ASP A 98 17.62 9.45 -7.17
CA ASP A 98 16.44 9.35 -8.03
C ASP A 98 15.36 8.46 -7.41
N ALA A 99 15.69 7.71 -6.35
CA ALA A 99 14.76 6.81 -5.69
C ALA A 99 13.74 7.60 -4.82
N PRO A 100 12.45 7.21 -4.84
CA PRO A 100 11.43 7.84 -3.99
C PRO A 100 11.80 7.82 -2.50
N LEU A 101 12.36 6.70 -2.02
CA LEU A 101 12.84 6.54 -0.64
C LEU A 101 13.79 7.66 -0.22
N PHE A 102 14.73 8.06 -1.10
CA PHE A 102 15.68 9.13 -0.78
C PHE A 102 14.97 10.46 -0.59
N SER A 103 14.10 10.84 -1.52
CA SER A 103 13.40 12.12 -1.47
C SER A 103 12.57 12.25 -0.20
N SER A 104 11.85 11.19 0.16
CA SER A 104 11.05 11.16 1.38
C SER A 104 11.92 11.15 2.64
N ALA A 105 12.94 10.30 2.71
CA ALA A 105 13.79 10.16 3.90
C ALA A 105 14.72 11.36 4.13
N HIS A 106 15.19 12.00 3.06
CA HIS A 106 16.04 13.19 3.15
C HIS A 106 15.35 14.31 3.91
N TYR A 107 14.06 14.55 3.65
CA TYR A 107 13.26 15.55 4.37
C TYR A 107 13.24 15.29 5.90
N GLY A 108 13.16 14.04 6.33
CA GLY A 108 13.18 13.68 7.75
C GLY A 108 14.57 13.77 8.36
N LEU A 109 15.59 13.29 7.65
CA LEU A 109 16.96 13.30 8.15
C LEU A 109 17.54 14.73 8.20
N GLU A 110 17.23 15.57 7.22
CA GLU A 110 17.57 17.00 7.21
C GLU A 110 16.98 17.71 8.44
N PHE A 111 15.72 17.44 8.76
CA PHE A 111 15.11 17.94 9.99
C PHE A 111 15.81 17.42 11.25
N CYS A 112 16.19 16.14 11.30
CA CYS A 112 16.94 15.59 12.42
C CYS A 112 18.30 16.31 12.60
N PHE A 113 19.02 16.57 11.50
CA PHE A 113 20.27 17.35 11.54
C PHE A 113 20.05 18.80 11.99
N LYS A 114 19.00 19.47 11.51
CA LYS A 114 18.62 20.82 11.97
C LYS A 114 18.43 20.86 13.48
N CYS A 115 17.72 19.89 14.04
CA CYS A 115 17.52 19.76 15.48
C CYS A 115 18.82 19.50 16.23
N SER A 116 19.65 18.58 15.74
CA SER A 116 20.96 18.26 16.32
C SER A 116 21.89 19.48 16.32
N MET A 117 21.90 20.27 15.24
CA MET A 117 22.62 21.54 15.14
C MET A 117 22.12 22.57 16.15
N ARG A 118 20.80 22.73 16.31
CA ARG A 118 20.20 23.63 17.32
C ARG A 118 20.64 23.24 18.74
N LEU A 119 20.63 21.95 19.07
CA LEU A 119 21.06 21.44 20.38
C LEU A 119 22.55 21.70 20.64
N ASN A 120 23.38 21.65 19.60
CA ASN A 120 24.81 21.95 19.69
C ASN A 120 25.11 23.47 19.67
N GLY A 121 24.11 24.33 19.43
CA GLY A 121 24.30 25.78 19.30
C GLY A 121 24.91 26.20 17.97
N SER A 122 24.83 25.35 16.93
CA SER A 122 25.34 25.63 15.60
C SER A 122 24.39 26.52 14.79
N GLU A 123 24.94 27.60 14.23
CA GLU A 123 24.23 28.53 13.33
C GLU A 123 23.82 27.87 12.00
N LEU A 124 24.42 26.72 11.64
CA LEU A 124 24.04 25.97 10.45
C LEU A 124 22.58 25.53 10.46
N SER A 125 21.98 25.42 11.65
CA SER A 125 20.54 25.12 11.77
C SER A 125 19.63 26.17 11.12
N HIS A 126 20.09 27.41 10.94
CA HIS A 126 19.34 28.47 10.25
C HIS A 126 19.37 28.34 8.72
N LEU A 127 20.22 27.47 8.18
CA LEU A 127 20.30 27.21 6.74
C LEU A 127 19.21 26.24 6.25
N ILE A 128 18.52 25.57 7.17
CA ILE A 128 17.44 24.61 6.90
C ILE A 128 16.13 25.24 7.34
N GLU A 129 15.20 25.46 6.40
CA GLU A 129 14.03 26.30 6.63
C GLU A 129 12.79 25.54 7.11
N HIS A 130 12.59 24.30 6.66
CA HIS A 130 11.36 23.53 6.98
C HIS A 130 11.33 23.00 8.42
N GLU A 131 10.14 22.77 8.98
CA GLU A 131 9.92 22.26 10.35
C GLU A 131 9.26 20.86 10.37
N PHE A 132 9.38 20.11 9.27
CA PHE A 132 8.83 18.76 9.11
C PHE A 132 7.29 18.71 9.20
N ASP A 133 6.66 19.63 8.49
CA ASP A 133 5.22 19.90 8.50
C ASP A 133 4.55 19.68 7.13
N ASN A 134 5.33 19.36 6.09
CA ASN A 134 4.79 19.16 4.75
C ASN A 134 4.10 17.77 4.61
N PRO A 135 2.77 17.72 4.38
CA PRO A 135 2.02 16.47 4.25
C PRO A 135 2.52 15.56 3.12
N ASP A 136 3.10 16.13 2.05
CA ASP A 136 3.59 15.39 0.89
C ASP A 136 4.78 14.46 1.25
N TYR A 137 5.52 14.79 2.30
CA TYR A 137 6.66 14.01 2.77
C TYR A 137 6.33 13.18 4.00
N ILE A 138 5.68 13.78 5.02
CA ILE A 138 5.46 13.12 6.32
C ILE A 138 4.48 11.92 6.23
N GLY A 139 3.70 11.82 5.15
CA GLY A 139 2.84 10.67 4.86
C GLY A 139 3.56 9.45 4.24
N ALA A 140 4.86 9.59 3.91
CA ALA A 140 5.64 8.56 3.25
C ALA A 140 5.82 7.29 4.11
N GLU A 141 6.02 6.16 3.44
CA GLU A 141 6.04 4.85 4.09
C GLU A 141 7.23 4.66 5.03
N ILE A 142 8.37 5.30 4.74
CA ILE A 142 9.58 5.24 5.58
C ILE A 142 9.33 5.65 7.03
N TYR A 143 8.41 6.59 7.28
CA TYR A 143 8.07 7.07 8.63
C TYR A 143 7.15 6.12 9.40
N LYS A 144 6.60 5.09 8.74
CA LYS A 144 5.79 4.05 9.37
C LYS A 144 6.62 2.81 9.74
N VAL A 145 7.88 2.77 9.32
CA VAL A 145 8.82 1.70 9.68
C VAL A 145 9.16 1.82 11.16
N LYS A 146 8.92 0.74 11.90
CA LYS A 146 9.15 0.71 13.35
C LYS A 146 10.62 1.04 13.68
N GLY A 147 10.82 2.11 14.45
CA GLY A 147 12.12 2.53 14.97
C GLY A 147 13.01 3.29 13.98
N MET A 148 12.54 3.54 12.76
CA MET A 148 13.29 4.30 11.75
C MET A 148 13.46 5.77 12.16
N ASP A 149 12.44 6.34 12.80
CA ASP A 149 12.46 7.68 13.39
C ASP A 149 13.57 7.84 14.43
N MET A 150 13.67 6.91 15.37
CA MET A 150 14.72 6.90 16.39
C MET A 150 16.09 6.69 15.76
N ALA A 151 16.22 5.78 14.79
CA ALA A 151 17.47 5.54 14.09
C ALA A 151 17.98 6.80 13.34
N MET A 152 17.10 7.51 12.63
CA MET A 152 17.46 8.77 11.97
C MET A 152 17.93 9.83 12.98
N GLN A 153 17.27 9.91 14.14
CA GLN A 153 17.65 10.84 15.20
C GLN A 153 19.03 10.51 15.78
N GLU A 154 19.24 9.26 16.19
CA GLU A 154 20.51 8.77 16.74
C GLU A 154 21.66 8.94 15.74
N TYR A 155 21.43 8.58 14.48
CA TYR A 155 22.38 8.79 13.40
C TYR A 155 22.75 10.27 13.26
N SER A 156 21.75 11.17 13.21
CA SER A 156 22.03 12.61 13.06
C SER A 156 22.86 13.19 14.21
N LEU A 157 22.62 12.74 15.45
CA LEU A 157 23.38 13.16 16.62
C LEU A 157 24.82 12.64 16.58
N ALA A 158 24.98 11.36 16.23
CA ALA A 158 26.30 10.73 16.14
C ALA A 158 27.15 11.33 15.01
N ARG A 159 26.54 11.69 13.88
CA ARG A 159 27.21 12.20 12.68
C ARG A 159 27.39 13.71 12.65
N LEU A 160 26.71 14.45 13.54
CA LEU A 160 26.78 15.91 13.59
C LEU A 160 28.21 16.47 13.63
N PRO A 161 29.15 15.95 14.44
CA PRO A 161 30.52 16.50 14.49
C PRO A 161 31.21 16.44 13.12
N TYR A 162 31.06 15.31 12.42
CA TYR A 162 31.62 15.13 11.08
C TYR A 162 30.98 16.08 10.06
N VAL A 163 29.66 16.28 10.11
CA VAL A 163 28.96 17.19 9.21
C VAL A 163 29.44 18.64 9.39
N ILE A 164 29.59 19.10 10.63
CA ILE A 164 30.10 20.45 10.94
C ILE A 164 31.54 20.60 10.46
N GLU A 165 32.41 19.64 10.76
CA GLU A 165 33.81 19.68 10.33
C GLU A 165 33.93 19.71 8.81
N LYS A 166 33.20 18.84 8.11
CA LYS A 166 33.19 18.76 6.66
C LYS A 166 32.67 20.05 6.03
N PHE A 167 31.58 20.61 6.57
CA PHE A 167 31.05 21.89 6.13
C PHE A 167 32.09 23.00 6.27
N ASN A 168 32.68 23.16 7.46
CA ASN A 168 33.66 24.21 7.73
C ASN A 168 34.87 24.09 6.79
N ARG A 169 35.39 22.87 6.61
CA ARG A 169 36.51 22.61 5.70
C ARG A 169 36.18 22.98 4.25
N GLU A 170 35.05 22.52 3.72
CA GLU A 170 34.64 22.82 2.34
C GLU A 170 34.28 24.30 2.16
N TRP A 171 33.71 24.94 3.18
CA TRP A 171 33.40 26.37 3.15
C TRP A 171 34.67 27.23 3.15
N SER A 172 35.65 26.92 4.00
CA SER A 172 36.93 27.64 4.03
C SER A 172 37.68 27.56 2.70
N ILE A 173 37.61 26.43 1.99
CA ILE A 173 38.18 26.29 0.65
C ILE A 173 37.47 27.25 -0.34
N ARG A 174 36.13 27.24 -0.36
CA ARG A 174 35.36 28.14 -1.24
C ARG A 174 35.58 29.62 -0.92
N GLU A 175 35.72 29.95 0.36
CA GLU A 175 36.00 31.31 0.80
C GLU A 175 37.36 31.79 0.30
N GLN A 176 38.40 30.95 0.35
CA GLN A 176 39.69 31.24 -0.25
C GLN A 176 39.60 31.43 -1.77
N GLU A 177 38.85 30.56 -2.48
CA GLU A 177 38.62 30.72 -3.92
C GLU A 177 37.97 32.06 -4.28
N PHE A 178 37.02 32.56 -3.46
CA PHE A 178 36.40 33.87 -3.69
C PHE A 178 37.38 35.03 -3.47
N ILE A 179 38.24 34.92 -2.46
CA ILE A 179 39.29 35.91 -2.19
C ILE A 179 40.30 35.95 -3.34
N GLU A 180 40.77 34.80 -3.82
CA GLU A 180 41.70 34.71 -4.96
C GLU A 180 41.09 35.25 -6.25
N GLN A 181 39.80 34.96 -6.49
CA GLN A 181 39.05 35.47 -7.64
C GLN A 181 38.60 36.92 -7.49
N LYS A 182 38.88 37.57 -6.34
CA LYS A 182 38.41 38.93 -5.99
C LYS A 182 36.91 39.12 -6.19
N LYS A 183 36.12 38.08 -5.89
CA LYS A 183 34.65 38.13 -5.96
C LYS A 183 34.11 38.71 -4.67
N GLU A 184 33.52 39.90 -4.76
CA GLU A 184 32.69 40.45 -3.68
C GLU A 184 31.30 39.82 -3.76
N LEU A 185 30.94 39.05 -2.74
CA LEU A 185 29.62 38.42 -2.63
C LEU A 185 28.78 39.16 -1.60
N THR A 186 27.50 39.31 -1.89
CA THR A 186 26.50 39.79 -0.93
C THR A 186 26.22 38.73 0.14
N GLU A 187 25.71 39.16 1.31
CA GLU A 187 25.31 38.24 2.39
C GLU A 187 24.29 37.19 1.92
N ARG A 188 23.37 37.57 1.02
CA ARG A 188 22.39 36.65 0.42
C ARG A 188 23.05 35.58 -0.44
N GLU A 189 24.06 35.94 -1.23
CA GLU A 189 24.81 34.98 -2.05
C GLU A 189 25.65 34.04 -1.18
N ILE A 190 26.25 34.56 -0.11
CA ILE A 190 26.96 33.76 0.88
C ILE A 190 26.00 32.74 1.52
N GLN A 191 24.84 33.19 1.99
CA GLN A 191 23.83 32.34 2.61
C GLN A 191 23.35 31.25 1.64
N SER A 192 23.00 31.63 0.41
CA SER A 192 22.58 30.67 -0.63
C SER A 192 23.65 29.62 -0.93
N LYS A 193 24.92 30.02 -1.02
CA LYS A 193 26.05 29.11 -1.25
C LYS A 193 26.31 28.20 -0.05
N LYS A 194 26.14 28.69 1.18
CA LYS A 194 26.21 27.89 2.41
C LYS A 194 25.08 26.86 2.47
N SER A 195 23.83 27.26 2.21
CA SER A 195 22.70 26.34 2.15
C SER A 195 22.91 25.25 1.09
N THR A 196 23.39 25.62 -0.11
CA THR A 196 23.71 24.64 -1.18
C THR A 196 24.82 23.66 -0.77
N LEU A 197 25.85 24.15 -0.05
CA LEU A 197 26.92 23.30 0.45
C LEU A 197 26.40 22.32 1.52
N LEU A 198 25.60 22.82 2.46
CA LEU A 198 25.02 22.00 3.52
C LEU A 198 24.08 20.94 2.94
N ASP A 199 23.16 21.33 2.05
CA ASP A 199 22.25 20.40 1.34
C ASP A 199 23.05 19.28 0.67
N LYS A 200 24.11 19.60 -0.09
CA LYS A 200 24.98 18.58 -0.71
C LYS A 200 25.58 17.62 0.32
N ILE A 201 26.01 18.10 1.48
CA ILE A 201 26.57 17.24 2.54
C ILE A 201 25.47 16.34 3.11
N LEU A 202 24.30 16.92 3.45
CA LEU A 202 23.19 16.19 4.06
C LEU A 202 22.56 15.17 3.12
N ARG A 203 22.50 15.45 1.80
CA ARG A 203 22.11 14.46 0.79
C ARG A 203 23.03 13.23 0.82
N ASN A 204 24.35 13.43 0.95
CA ASN A 204 25.26 12.30 1.09
C ASN A 204 25.07 11.55 2.41
N GLU A 205 24.79 12.24 3.51
CA GLU A 205 24.48 11.59 4.79
C GLU A 205 23.17 10.80 4.74
N THR A 206 22.18 11.21 3.93
CA THR A 206 20.98 10.38 3.69
C THR A 206 21.34 9.08 2.98
N ILE A 207 22.24 9.12 2.00
CA ILE A 207 22.70 7.90 1.32
C ILE A 207 23.49 7.01 2.30
N GLU A 208 24.40 7.61 3.07
CA GLU A 208 25.21 6.90 4.07
C GLU A 208 24.36 6.29 5.19
N PHE A 209 23.24 6.93 5.58
CA PHE A 209 22.30 6.34 6.53
C PHE A 209 21.73 5.00 6.04
N PHE A 210 21.44 4.88 4.74
CA PHE A 210 20.87 3.66 4.17
C PHE A 210 21.91 2.62 3.76
N LEU A 211 23.05 3.04 3.20
CA LEU A 211 24.10 2.16 2.68
C LEU A 211 25.25 1.90 3.66
N GLY A 212 25.33 2.68 4.74
CA GLY A 212 26.25 2.45 5.85
C GLY A 212 25.86 1.21 6.67
N GLU A 213 26.77 0.73 7.51
CA GLU A 213 26.59 -0.49 8.33
C GLU A 213 26.02 -1.68 7.53
N GLU A 214 26.56 -1.95 6.33
CA GLU A 214 26.15 -3.07 5.47
C GLU A 214 24.66 -3.03 5.09
N ASP A 215 24.17 -1.87 4.64
CA ASP A 215 22.78 -1.64 4.18
C ASP A 215 21.69 -1.83 5.26
N LYS A 216 22.04 -1.86 6.54
CA LYS A 216 21.13 -2.20 7.65
C LYS A 216 19.77 -1.49 7.60
N HIS A 217 19.75 -0.17 7.40
CA HIS A 217 18.50 0.60 7.38
C HIS A 217 17.73 0.45 6.06
N LEU A 218 18.44 0.23 4.95
CA LEU A 218 17.80 -0.10 3.69
C LEU A 218 17.11 -1.47 3.80
N ASP A 219 17.78 -2.45 4.39
CA ASP A 219 17.24 -3.80 4.60
C ASP A 219 16.09 -3.81 5.60
N GLN A 220 16.13 -2.96 6.61
CA GLN A 220 14.99 -2.74 7.51
C GLN A 220 13.75 -2.21 6.76
N TYR A 221 13.93 -1.25 5.84
CA TYR A 221 12.82 -0.75 5.02
C TYR A 221 12.28 -1.83 4.07
N VAL A 222 13.18 -2.54 3.38
CA VAL A 222 12.81 -3.64 2.47
C VAL A 222 12.05 -4.73 3.21
N HIS A 223 12.54 -5.13 4.39
CA HIS A 223 11.87 -6.12 5.23
C HIS A 223 10.47 -5.66 5.64
N HIS A 224 10.31 -4.40 6.04
CA HIS A 224 8.99 -3.81 6.33
C HIS A 224 8.03 -3.92 5.14
N LEU A 225 8.47 -3.58 3.92
CA LEU A 225 7.64 -3.70 2.71
C LEU A 225 7.25 -5.17 2.41
N GLN A 226 8.14 -6.13 2.72
CA GLN A 226 7.91 -7.56 2.51
C GLN A 226 6.97 -8.21 3.54
N GLN A 227 6.74 -7.56 4.69
CA GLN A 227 5.89 -8.09 5.76
C GLN A 227 4.43 -8.19 5.34
N GLU A 228 3.84 -9.36 5.54
CA GLU A 228 2.43 -9.57 5.25
C GLU A 228 1.55 -8.68 6.14
N GLY A 229 0.49 -8.11 5.55
CA GLY A 229 -0.40 -7.18 6.24
C GLY A 229 0.05 -5.72 6.28
N VAL A 230 1.31 -5.40 5.91
CA VAL A 230 1.74 -4.01 5.69
C VAL A 230 1.09 -3.47 4.42
N TRP A 231 0.40 -2.33 4.53
CA TRP A 231 -0.35 -1.75 3.42
C TRP A 231 0.58 -1.21 2.34
N GLY A 232 0.32 -1.57 1.08
CA GLY A 232 1.02 -1.00 -0.06
C GLY A 232 0.61 0.45 -0.33
N THR A 233 1.59 1.31 -0.62
CA THR A 233 1.39 2.71 -0.98
C THR A 233 1.49 2.93 -2.49
N GLU A 234 1.10 4.12 -2.95
CA GLU A 234 1.30 4.55 -4.35
C GLU A 234 2.79 4.52 -4.74
N GLU A 235 3.69 4.89 -3.82
CA GLU A 235 5.15 4.80 -4.01
C GLU A 235 5.58 3.38 -4.42
N THR A 236 5.18 2.38 -3.62
CA THR A 236 5.53 0.98 -3.88
C THR A 236 4.85 0.42 -5.12
N LEU A 237 3.64 0.89 -5.44
CA LEU A 237 2.94 0.52 -6.68
C LEU A 237 3.73 0.93 -7.93
N PHE A 238 4.26 2.15 -7.97
CA PHE A 238 5.05 2.61 -9.12
C PHE A 238 6.38 1.88 -9.24
N VAL A 239 7.05 1.58 -8.12
CA VAL A 239 8.27 0.73 -8.12
C VAL A 239 7.95 -0.65 -8.68
N LEU A 240 6.87 -1.29 -8.21
CA LEU A 240 6.41 -2.58 -8.73
C LEU A 240 6.13 -2.52 -10.24
N HIS A 241 5.45 -1.48 -10.69
CA HIS A 241 5.07 -1.35 -12.09
C HIS A 241 6.29 -1.22 -13.00
N ARG A 242 7.27 -0.37 -12.63
CA ARG A 242 8.56 -0.26 -13.34
C ARG A 242 9.30 -1.60 -13.41
N ALA A 243 9.31 -2.35 -12.30
CA ALA A 243 9.93 -3.67 -12.25
C ALA A 243 9.27 -4.65 -13.23
N ILE A 244 7.94 -4.65 -13.31
CA ILE A 244 7.17 -5.50 -14.23
C ILE A 244 7.39 -5.11 -15.70
N GLN A 245 7.52 -3.81 -15.98
CA GLN A 245 7.79 -3.29 -17.32
C GLN A 245 9.25 -3.53 -17.77
N GLY A 246 10.16 -3.84 -16.84
CA GLY A 246 11.60 -3.86 -17.11
C GLY A 246 12.14 -2.48 -17.46
N GLU A 247 11.68 -1.44 -16.75
CA GLU A 247 12.14 -0.07 -16.97
C GLU A 247 13.65 0.06 -16.68
N HIS A 248 14.38 0.62 -17.63
CA HIS A 248 15.80 0.92 -17.47
C HIS A 248 16.18 2.23 -18.17
N VAL A 249 17.15 2.94 -17.57
CA VAL A 249 17.64 4.21 -18.10
C VAL A 249 18.86 3.96 -18.98
N VAL A 250 18.75 4.29 -20.27
CA VAL A 250 19.86 4.20 -21.24
C VAL A 250 20.38 5.60 -21.54
N ARG A 251 21.70 5.79 -21.43
CA ARG A 251 22.35 7.06 -21.81
C ARG A 251 22.80 7.00 -23.26
N ASN A 252 22.15 7.79 -24.12
CA ASN A 252 22.54 8.00 -25.51
C ASN A 252 22.89 9.48 -25.73
N GLU A 253 24.09 9.76 -26.26
CA GLU A 253 24.54 11.12 -26.65
C GLU A 253 24.38 12.18 -25.54
N GLY A 254 24.59 11.79 -24.28
CA GLY A 254 24.47 12.68 -23.13
C GLY A 254 23.04 12.95 -22.65
N ARG A 255 22.02 12.33 -23.27
CA ARG A 255 20.64 12.33 -22.76
C ARG A 255 20.29 10.97 -22.16
N ALA A 256 19.68 11.00 -20.98
CA ALA A 256 19.08 9.81 -20.36
C ALA A 256 17.70 9.60 -20.99
N ASN A 257 17.49 8.43 -21.59
CA ASN A 257 16.20 7.99 -22.10
C ASN A 257 15.71 6.80 -21.27
N ILE A 258 14.42 6.79 -20.96
CA ILE A 258 13.76 5.66 -20.31
C ILE A 258 13.35 4.67 -21.40
N VAL A 259 13.74 3.41 -21.24
CA VAL A 259 13.39 2.30 -22.13
C VAL A 259 12.71 1.23 -21.29
N TYR A 260 11.74 0.54 -21.89
CA TYR A 260 10.99 -0.54 -21.26
C TYR A 260 11.19 -1.82 -22.06
N ASP A 261 11.35 -2.95 -21.38
CA ASP A 261 11.26 -4.26 -22.03
C ASP A 261 9.85 -4.48 -22.57
N ARG A 262 8.85 -4.01 -21.81
CA ARG A 262 7.42 -4.07 -22.16
C ARG A 262 6.69 -2.86 -21.59
N GLU A 263 6.13 -2.04 -22.48
CA GLU A 263 5.31 -0.90 -22.05
C GLU A 263 3.91 -1.40 -21.68
N ILE A 264 3.45 -1.04 -20.48
CA ILE A 264 2.10 -1.35 -19.97
C ILE A 264 1.54 -0.05 -19.39
N ILE A 265 0.43 0.45 -19.91
CA ILE A 265 -0.10 1.75 -19.44
C ILE A 265 -0.90 1.55 -18.15
N LEU A 266 -0.34 2.01 -17.01
CA LEU A 266 -1.00 2.04 -15.70
C LEU A 266 -1.68 3.39 -15.46
N HIS A 267 -2.97 3.37 -15.12
CA HIS A 267 -3.68 4.52 -14.54
C HIS A 267 -4.06 4.31 -13.08
N LEU A 268 -4.11 5.40 -12.32
CA LEU A 268 -4.53 5.43 -10.93
C LEU A 268 -5.82 6.22 -10.75
N TYR A 269 -6.79 5.60 -10.11
CA TYR A 269 -8.10 6.16 -9.79
C TYR A 269 -8.20 6.32 -8.27
N ARG A 270 -9.00 7.29 -7.83
CA ARG A 270 -9.37 7.45 -6.41
C ARG A 270 -10.87 7.52 -6.29
N ASN A 271 -11.41 6.70 -5.39
CA ASN A 271 -12.85 6.57 -5.15
C ASN A 271 -13.64 6.39 -6.45
N ASP A 272 -13.18 5.47 -7.31
CA ASP A 272 -13.81 5.10 -8.59
C ASP A 272 -13.75 6.20 -9.68
N GLY A 273 -13.02 7.29 -9.45
CA GLY A 273 -12.83 8.39 -10.40
C GLY A 273 -11.37 8.63 -10.82
N ILE A 274 -11.20 9.25 -11.98
CA ILE A 274 -9.89 9.74 -12.46
C ILE A 274 -9.46 10.90 -11.55
N SER A 275 -8.28 10.82 -10.97
CA SER A 275 -7.81 11.81 -9.99
C SER A 275 -6.98 12.95 -10.57
N TYR A 276 -6.41 12.74 -11.75
CA TYR A 276 -5.52 13.68 -12.43
C TYR A 276 -5.45 13.33 -13.92
N ASP A 277 -4.97 14.29 -14.73
CA ASP A 277 -4.78 14.11 -16.17
C ASP A 277 -3.78 12.99 -16.43
N GLN A 278 -4.25 11.93 -17.09
CA GLN A 278 -3.47 10.75 -17.43
C GLN A 278 -3.55 10.52 -18.94
N SER A 279 -2.40 10.30 -19.57
CA SER A 279 -2.30 10.10 -21.01
C SER A 279 -2.39 8.61 -21.39
N GLY A 280 -2.73 8.36 -22.65
CA GLY A 280 -2.85 7.00 -23.18
C GLY A 280 -4.14 6.27 -22.80
N SER A 281 -4.35 5.11 -23.41
CA SER A 281 -5.46 4.22 -23.04
C SER A 281 -4.95 3.24 -22.00
N PRO A 282 -5.57 3.17 -20.80
CA PRO A 282 -5.05 2.32 -19.74
C PRO A 282 -5.22 0.84 -20.07
N GLU A 283 -4.23 0.06 -19.68
CA GLU A 283 -4.21 -1.40 -19.74
C GLU A 283 -4.34 -2.01 -18.34
N ILE A 284 -3.87 -1.28 -17.32
CA ILE A 284 -4.07 -1.57 -15.91
C ILE A 284 -4.66 -0.33 -15.25
N ILE A 285 -5.74 -0.49 -14.47
CA ILE A 285 -6.25 0.58 -13.61
C ILE A 285 -6.25 0.10 -12.16
N MET A 286 -5.56 0.84 -11.32
CA MET A 286 -5.55 0.65 -9.87
C MET A 286 -6.44 1.70 -9.24
N ASN A 287 -7.29 1.32 -8.28
CA ASN A 287 -8.22 2.25 -7.64
C ASN A 287 -8.03 2.25 -6.14
N ASN A 288 -7.67 3.41 -5.59
CA ASN A 288 -7.55 3.64 -4.16
C ASN A 288 -8.90 4.11 -3.60
N LYS A 289 -9.49 3.35 -2.67
CA LYS A 289 -10.74 3.69 -1.99
C LYS A 289 -10.43 4.22 -0.59
N GLY A 290 -10.61 5.53 -0.40
CA GLY A 290 -10.53 6.20 0.89
C GLY A 290 -9.19 6.06 1.63
N ASN A 291 -8.07 5.84 0.93
CA ASN A 291 -6.75 5.52 1.52
C ASN A 291 -6.73 4.30 2.45
N VAL A 292 -7.71 3.40 2.35
CA VAL A 292 -7.83 2.21 3.20
C VAL A 292 -7.94 0.91 2.43
N HIS A 293 -8.27 0.97 1.14
CA HIS A 293 -8.43 -0.21 0.31
C HIS A 293 -8.01 0.05 -1.14
N TRP A 294 -7.59 -1.02 -1.81
CA TRP A 294 -7.19 -1.00 -3.21
C TRP A 294 -8.00 -2.03 -3.97
N THR A 295 -8.55 -1.65 -5.11
CA THR A 295 -9.33 -2.53 -6.00
C THR A 295 -8.84 -2.44 -7.44
N SER A 296 -9.18 -3.44 -8.24
CA SER A 296 -8.90 -3.45 -9.68
C SER A 296 -10.08 -2.88 -10.45
N ILE A 297 -9.81 -2.01 -11.43
CA ILE A 297 -10.77 -1.64 -12.46
C ILE A 297 -10.22 -2.18 -13.77
N ILE A 298 -11.00 -3.01 -14.46
CA ILE A 298 -10.59 -3.62 -15.73
C ILE A 298 -11.09 -2.74 -16.88
N PRO A 299 -10.20 -2.21 -17.73
CA PRO A 299 -10.58 -1.43 -18.90
C PRO A 299 -11.45 -2.24 -19.87
N ASP A 300 -12.39 -1.58 -20.55
CA ASP A 300 -13.24 -2.25 -21.53
C ASP A 300 -12.44 -2.72 -22.77
N SER A 301 -11.27 -2.14 -23.02
CA SER A 301 -10.29 -2.62 -24.01
C SER A 301 -9.62 -3.94 -23.64
N ILE A 302 -9.63 -4.31 -22.35
CA ILE A 302 -9.01 -5.53 -21.81
C ILE A 302 -10.05 -6.61 -21.56
N PHE A 303 -11.20 -6.24 -21.00
CA PHE A 303 -12.27 -7.20 -20.71
C PHE A 303 -13.64 -6.51 -20.72
N VAL A 304 -14.58 -7.13 -21.43
CA VAL A 304 -15.99 -6.73 -21.42
C VAL A 304 -16.82 -7.90 -20.92
N LEU A 305 -17.61 -7.66 -19.89
CA LEU A 305 -18.57 -8.62 -19.38
C LEU A 305 -19.65 -8.85 -20.43
N LYS A 306 -19.59 -9.97 -21.15
CA LYS A 306 -20.62 -10.33 -22.15
C LYS A 306 -21.85 -10.98 -21.52
N TYR A 307 -21.70 -11.56 -20.33
CA TYR A 307 -22.72 -12.36 -19.66
C TYR A 307 -23.20 -11.69 -18.38
N THR A 308 -24.50 -11.69 -18.11
CA THR A 308 -25.04 -11.36 -16.79
C THR A 308 -24.57 -12.38 -15.75
N PRO A 309 -24.62 -12.10 -14.44
CA PRO A 309 -24.24 -13.08 -13.41
C PRO A 309 -25.00 -14.40 -13.52
N GLN A 310 -26.28 -14.36 -13.92
CA GLN A 310 -27.10 -15.55 -14.15
C GLN A 310 -26.58 -16.34 -15.36
N GLU A 311 -26.29 -15.66 -16.47
CA GLU A 311 -25.73 -16.29 -17.66
C GLU A 311 -24.35 -16.88 -17.36
N GLN A 312 -23.47 -16.18 -16.63
CA GLN A 312 -22.16 -16.70 -16.22
C GLN A 312 -22.27 -17.98 -15.39
N LYS A 313 -23.20 -18.03 -14.43
CA LYS A 313 -23.49 -19.23 -13.63
C LYS A 313 -23.90 -20.40 -14.55
N LEU A 314 -24.71 -20.13 -15.56
CA LEU A 314 -25.15 -21.12 -16.53
C LEU A 314 -23.99 -21.67 -17.37
N TYR A 315 -23.14 -20.79 -17.94
CA TYR A 315 -21.99 -21.21 -18.74
C TYR A 315 -20.92 -21.90 -17.90
N LYS A 316 -20.70 -21.48 -16.65
CA LYS A 316 -19.81 -22.18 -15.72
C LYS A 316 -20.27 -23.62 -15.48
N LEU A 317 -21.56 -23.85 -15.29
CA LEU A 317 -22.09 -25.20 -15.10
C LEU A 317 -21.85 -26.09 -16.35
N LEU A 318 -21.79 -25.51 -17.56
CA LEU A 318 -21.37 -26.25 -18.77
C LEU A 318 -19.88 -26.58 -18.75
N ASP A 319 -19.04 -25.64 -18.29
CA ASP A 319 -17.60 -25.88 -18.14
C ASP A 319 -17.36 -27.02 -17.13
N ASP A 320 -18.04 -26.96 -15.98
CA ASP A 320 -17.99 -28.00 -14.94
C ASP A 320 -18.46 -29.36 -15.50
N MET A 321 -19.56 -29.39 -16.27
CA MET A 321 -20.01 -30.60 -16.98
C MET A 321 -18.97 -31.12 -17.97
N GLN A 322 -18.31 -30.23 -18.72
CA GLN A 322 -17.31 -30.62 -19.71
C GLN A 322 -16.06 -31.23 -19.06
N MET A 323 -15.59 -30.66 -17.94
CA MET A 323 -14.45 -31.19 -17.20
C MET A 323 -14.76 -32.54 -16.54
N GLU A 324 -15.96 -32.67 -15.96
CA GLU A 324 -16.39 -33.91 -15.28
C GLU A 324 -16.83 -35.00 -16.25
N PHE A 325 -16.95 -34.69 -17.54
CA PHE A 325 -17.33 -35.66 -18.55
C PHE A 325 -16.33 -36.81 -18.67
N GLU A 326 -15.03 -36.52 -18.50
CA GLU A 326 -13.96 -37.51 -18.56
C GLU A 326 -13.96 -38.48 -17.35
N SER A 327 -14.68 -38.14 -16.26
CA SER A 327 -14.75 -38.94 -15.04
C SER A 327 -15.91 -39.95 -15.01
N ILE A 328 -16.73 -40.01 -16.07
CA ILE A 328 -17.84 -40.98 -16.19
C ILE A 328 -17.27 -42.39 -16.43
N PRO A 329 -17.58 -43.39 -15.56
CA PRO A 329 -17.12 -44.76 -15.77
C PRO A 329 -17.62 -45.33 -17.11
N GLN A 330 -16.69 -45.79 -17.97
CA GLN A 330 -17.02 -46.32 -19.30
C GLN A 330 -17.22 -47.85 -19.35
N ASP A 331 -17.32 -48.52 -18.21
CA ASP A 331 -17.34 -49.99 -18.17
C ASP A 331 -18.73 -50.64 -18.30
N SER A 332 -18.77 -51.60 -19.24
CA SER A 332 -19.65 -52.78 -19.37
C SER A 332 -21.04 -52.65 -20.02
N GLU A 333 -21.10 -53.16 -21.26
CA GLU A 333 -22.13 -53.96 -21.93
C GLU A 333 -23.59 -53.47 -22.09
N LYS A 334 -24.08 -52.40 -21.42
CA LYS A 334 -25.46 -51.90 -21.66
C LYS A 334 -25.69 -50.39 -21.61
N HIS A 335 -24.66 -49.55 -21.50
CA HIS A 335 -24.87 -48.10 -21.46
C HIS A 335 -24.40 -47.40 -22.74
N VAL A 336 -25.24 -46.47 -23.21
CA VAL A 336 -25.03 -45.60 -24.37
C VAL A 336 -23.68 -44.88 -24.21
N LEU A 337 -22.82 -44.99 -25.23
CA LEU A 337 -21.66 -44.11 -25.40
C LEU A 337 -22.17 -42.66 -25.41
N VAL A 338 -22.07 -41.98 -24.27
CA VAL A 338 -22.29 -40.55 -24.21
C VAL A 338 -21.03 -39.92 -24.80
N SER A 339 -21.19 -39.04 -25.79
CA SER A 339 -20.10 -38.20 -26.34
C SER A 339 -20.20 -36.81 -25.71
N SER A 340 -19.09 -36.08 -25.54
CA SER A 340 -19.12 -34.68 -25.07
C SER A 340 -19.83 -33.75 -26.06
N ASP A 341 -20.12 -34.21 -27.28
CA ASP A 341 -20.80 -33.45 -28.33
C ASP A 341 -22.14 -32.85 -27.89
N TRP A 342 -22.84 -33.47 -26.92
CA TRP A 342 -24.09 -32.90 -26.43
C TRP A 342 -23.88 -31.63 -25.60
N ILE A 343 -22.76 -31.51 -24.87
CA ILE A 343 -22.40 -30.31 -24.10
C ILE A 343 -22.07 -29.17 -25.08
N LEU A 344 -21.31 -29.48 -26.13
CA LEU A 344 -21.03 -28.55 -27.22
C LEU A 344 -22.31 -28.12 -27.96
N ALA A 345 -23.20 -29.05 -28.25
CA ALA A 345 -24.49 -28.75 -28.87
C ALA A 345 -25.37 -27.88 -27.96
N LEU A 346 -25.37 -28.13 -26.65
CA LEU A 346 -26.11 -27.34 -25.67
C LEU A 346 -25.56 -25.92 -25.57
N ARG A 347 -24.23 -25.76 -25.56
CA ARG A 347 -23.57 -24.45 -25.65
C ARG A 347 -23.99 -23.69 -26.90
N ALA A 348 -23.95 -24.35 -28.06
CA ALA A 348 -24.37 -23.73 -29.31
C ALA A 348 -25.84 -23.25 -29.28
N GLN A 349 -26.74 -24.00 -28.64
CA GLN A 349 -28.13 -23.54 -28.49
C GLN A 349 -28.26 -22.32 -27.55
N LEU A 350 -27.45 -22.24 -26.49
CA LEU A 350 -27.41 -21.08 -25.60
C LEU A 350 -26.89 -19.83 -26.31
N ASP A 351 -25.87 -19.98 -27.15
CA ASP A 351 -25.36 -18.87 -27.94
C ASP A 351 -26.42 -18.37 -28.95
N ILE A 352 -27.17 -19.29 -29.58
CA ILE A 352 -28.32 -18.92 -30.43
C ILE A 352 -29.39 -18.16 -29.61
N MET A 353 -29.71 -18.62 -28.41
CA MET A 353 -30.69 -17.93 -27.54
C MET A 353 -30.26 -16.51 -27.18
N LYS A 354 -28.96 -16.28 -26.97
CA LYS A 354 -28.39 -14.98 -26.56
C LYS A 354 -28.25 -13.99 -27.72
N ASP A 355 -27.72 -14.46 -28.85
CA ASP A 355 -27.24 -13.59 -29.92
C ASP A 355 -28.21 -13.44 -31.07
N ASN A 356 -29.14 -14.39 -31.25
CA ASN A 356 -30.08 -14.33 -32.36
C ASN A 356 -31.13 -13.23 -32.12
N PRO A 357 -31.38 -12.31 -33.07
CA PRO A 357 -32.41 -11.29 -32.91
C PRO A 357 -33.84 -11.83 -33.05
N SER A 358 -34.03 -13.01 -33.67
CA SER A 358 -35.35 -13.60 -33.89
C SER A 358 -35.83 -14.35 -32.66
N ARG A 359 -36.97 -13.92 -32.08
CA ARG A 359 -37.65 -14.64 -31.00
C ARG A 359 -37.99 -16.09 -31.35
N GLU A 360 -38.40 -16.34 -32.60
CA GLU A 360 -38.71 -17.70 -33.08
C GLU A 360 -37.47 -18.60 -33.06
N ALA A 361 -36.31 -18.07 -33.48
CA ALA A 361 -35.05 -18.81 -33.41
C ALA A 361 -34.63 -19.10 -31.96
N LYS A 362 -34.87 -18.17 -31.03
CA LYS A 362 -34.62 -18.37 -29.60
C LYS A 362 -35.55 -19.42 -28.99
N GLU A 363 -36.85 -19.38 -29.29
CA GLU A 363 -37.82 -20.38 -28.84
C GLU A 363 -37.46 -21.78 -29.36
N LYS A 364 -37.03 -21.87 -30.63
CA LYS A 364 -36.54 -23.12 -31.22
C LYS A 364 -35.28 -23.64 -30.54
N ALA A 365 -34.32 -22.76 -30.26
CA ALA A 365 -33.09 -23.11 -29.56
C ALA A 365 -33.34 -23.55 -28.09
N LEU A 366 -34.30 -22.92 -27.40
CA LEU A 366 -34.77 -23.35 -26.09
C LEU A 366 -35.38 -24.76 -26.19
N GLY A 367 -36.24 -25.00 -27.18
CA GLY A 367 -36.82 -26.32 -27.43
C GLY A 367 -35.77 -27.39 -27.67
N TYR A 368 -34.74 -27.08 -28.48
CA TYR A 368 -33.61 -28.00 -28.71
C TYR A 368 -32.77 -28.22 -27.45
N SER A 369 -32.53 -27.19 -26.64
CA SER A 369 -31.84 -27.34 -25.36
C SER A 369 -32.58 -28.29 -24.43
N MET A 370 -33.90 -28.14 -24.29
CA MET A 370 -34.74 -29.03 -23.50
C MET A 370 -34.74 -30.46 -24.05
N GLN A 371 -34.70 -30.62 -25.38
CA GLN A 371 -34.62 -31.94 -26.00
C GLN A 371 -33.26 -32.61 -25.76
N ILE A 372 -32.15 -31.85 -25.79
CA ILE A 372 -30.81 -32.36 -25.46
C ILE A 372 -30.78 -32.82 -24.01
N ILE A 373 -31.22 -31.98 -23.06
CA ILE A 373 -31.28 -32.32 -21.63
C ILE A 373 -32.17 -33.55 -21.41
N GLY A 374 -33.34 -33.58 -22.04
CA GLY A 374 -34.28 -34.71 -21.94
C GLY A 374 -33.72 -36.03 -22.46
N LYS A 375 -32.86 -36.01 -23.50
CA LYS A 375 -32.16 -37.20 -23.99
C LYS A 375 -31.08 -37.69 -23.04
N MET A 376 -30.43 -36.79 -22.29
CA MET A 376 -29.33 -37.13 -21.39
C MET A 376 -29.79 -37.53 -19.99
N MET A 377 -30.95 -37.03 -19.54
CA MET A 377 -31.49 -37.30 -18.21
C MET A 377 -31.62 -38.80 -17.85
N PRO A 378 -32.10 -39.70 -18.74
CA PRO A 378 -32.18 -41.13 -18.43
C PRO A 378 -30.82 -41.81 -18.21
N THR A 379 -29.76 -41.28 -18.85
CA THR A 379 -28.41 -41.85 -18.77
C THR A 379 -27.63 -41.26 -17.60
N LEU A 380 -27.54 -39.93 -17.53
CA LEU A 380 -26.76 -39.21 -16.54
C LEU A 380 -27.47 -39.08 -15.20
N GLY A 381 -28.81 -39.09 -15.20
CA GLY A 381 -29.62 -39.01 -13.99
C GLY A 381 -29.46 -40.21 -13.05
N ASN A 382 -28.89 -41.33 -13.50
CA ASN A 382 -28.58 -42.48 -12.64
C ASN A 382 -27.38 -42.24 -11.72
N TYR A 383 -26.53 -41.25 -12.04
CA TYR A 383 -25.37 -40.88 -11.23
C TYR A 383 -25.74 -39.72 -10.28
N PRO A 384 -25.63 -39.88 -8.95
CA PRO A 384 -26.06 -38.86 -7.98
C PRO A 384 -25.42 -37.48 -8.19
N TYR A 385 -24.12 -37.46 -8.52
CA TYR A 385 -23.38 -36.23 -8.80
C TYR A 385 -23.89 -35.51 -10.06
N TRP A 386 -24.00 -36.24 -11.18
CA TRP A 386 -24.54 -35.70 -12.43
C TRP A 386 -26.00 -35.30 -12.33
N ARG A 387 -26.82 -36.00 -11.55
CA ARG A 387 -28.20 -35.60 -11.26
C ARG A 387 -28.23 -34.22 -10.58
N ALA A 388 -27.36 -33.97 -9.61
CA ALA A 388 -27.27 -32.66 -8.96
C ALA A 388 -26.78 -31.58 -9.95
N LEU A 389 -25.74 -31.87 -10.73
CA LEU A 389 -25.18 -30.95 -11.72
C LEU A 389 -26.20 -30.56 -12.81
N LEU A 390 -26.95 -31.54 -13.35
CA LEU A 390 -28.04 -31.32 -14.30
C LEU A 390 -29.20 -30.53 -13.68
N THR A 391 -29.53 -30.78 -12.41
CA THR A 391 -30.58 -30.03 -11.69
C THR A 391 -30.17 -28.57 -11.52
N HIS A 392 -28.93 -28.31 -11.11
CA HIS A 392 -28.40 -26.96 -10.98
C HIS A 392 -28.35 -26.23 -12.32
N PHE A 393 -27.92 -26.92 -13.39
CA PHE A 393 -27.92 -26.37 -14.74
C PHE A 393 -29.32 -26.03 -15.23
N PHE A 394 -30.29 -26.93 -15.04
CA PHE A 394 -31.67 -26.68 -15.42
C PHE A 394 -32.27 -25.49 -14.67
N SER A 395 -32.02 -25.38 -13.36
CA SER A 395 -32.42 -24.21 -12.58
C SER A 395 -31.80 -22.92 -13.10
N ALA A 396 -30.49 -22.94 -13.37
CA ALA A 396 -29.78 -21.78 -13.93
C ALA A 396 -30.31 -21.40 -15.33
N LEU A 397 -30.67 -22.38 -16.16
CA LEU A 397 -31.26 -22.15 -17.47
C LEU A 397 -32.60 -21.44 -17.33
N LEU A 398 -33.49 -21.93 -16.45
CA LEU A 398 -34.78 -21.30 -16.19
C LEU A 398 -34.64 -19.86 -15.68
N GLU A 399 -33.63 -19.60 -14.83
CA GLU A 399 -33.30 -18.25 -14.37
C GLU A 399 -32.85 -17.32 -15.52
N CYS A 400 -32.23 -17.86 -16.57
CA CYS A 400 -31.73 -17.09 -17.72
C CYS A 400 -32.76 -16.89 -18.84
N ILE A 401 -33.82 -17.71 -18.92
CA ILE A 401 -34.84 -17.62 -19.98
C ILE A 401 -35.40 -16.20 -20.13
N PRO A 402 -35.77 -15.47 -19.06
CA PRO A 402 -36.27 -14.10 -19.21
C PRO A 402 -35.27 -13.16 -19.89
N THR A 403 -33.97 -13.31 -19.59
CA THR A 403 -32.89 -12.53 -20.19
C THR A 403 -32.67 -12.89 -21.65
N PHE A 404 -32.64 -14.18 -21.98
CA PHE A 404 -32.52 -14.63 -23.36
C PHE A 404 -33.72 -14.20 -24.20
N MET A 405 -34.93 -14.25 -23.65
CA MET A 405 -36.16 -13.92 -24.35
C MET A 405 -36.48 -12.42 -24.39
N ALA A 406 -35.69 -11.58 -23.71
CA ALA A 406 -35.85 -10.15 -23.79
C ALA A 406 -35.61 -9.67 -25.24
N ASP A 407 -36.54 -8.85 -25.74
CA ASP A 407 -36.35 -8.17 -27.02
C ASP A 407 -35.16 -7.23 -26.87
N LYS A 408 -34.07 -7.50 -27.60
CA LYS A 408 -33.03 -6.48 -27.81
C LYS A 408 -33.70 -5.37 -28.61
N LYS A 409 -34.16 -4.30 -27.95
CA LYS A 409 -34.55 -3.06 -28.64
C LYS A 409 -33.36 -2.66 -29.49
N ILE A 410 -33.47 -2.87 -30.79
CA ILE A 410 -32.45 -2.46 -31.73
C ILE A 410 -32.49 -0.93 -31.72
N SER A 411 -31.60 -0.29 -30.97
CA SER A 411 -31.27 1.12 -31.16
C SER A 411 -30.42 1.28 -32.43
N SER A 412 -30.84 0.67 -33.54
CA SER A 412 -30.27 0.92 -34.85
C SER A 412 -30.98 2.13 -35.43
N GLY A 413 -30.34 3.30 -35.32
CA GLY A 413 -30.74 4.46 -36.12
C GLY A 413 -30.47 5.85 -35.55
N LEU A 414 -30.26 6.01 -34.24
CA LEU A 414 -30.16 7.36 -33.64
C LEU A 414 -28.76 7.78 -33.14
N ILE A 415 -27.82 6.85 -32.94
CA ILE A 415 -26.45 7.19 -32.52
C ILE A 415 -25.53 7.51 -33.72
N GLN A 416 -25.93 7.15 -34.95
CA GLN A 416 -25.21 7.53 -36.19
C GLN A 416 -25.66 8.87 -36.81
N CYS A 417 -26.70 9.53 -36.28
CA CYS A 417 -27.16 10.83 -36.77
C CYS A 417 -26.63 12.03 -35.95
N GLU A 418 -26.12 11.81 -34.73
CA GLU A 418 -25.50 12.90 -33.95
C GLU A 418 -24.09 13.25 -34.43
N SER A 419 -23.42 12.37 -35.19
CA SER A 419 -22.14 12.67 -35.85
C SER A 419 -22.26 13.41 -37.19
N LEU A 420 -23.48 13.76 -37.63
CA LEU A 420 -23.73 14.49 -38.89
C LEU A 420 -24.19 15.94 -38.71
N ILE A 421 -24.31 16.44 -37.47
CA ILE A 421 -24.53 17.86 -37.20
C ILE A 421 -23.23 18.50 -36.69
N THR A 422 -22.21 18.50 -37.54
CA THR A 422 -21.22 19.59 -37.54
C THR A 422 -21.73 20.67 -38.48
N THR A 423 -22.51 21.61 -37.95
CA THR A 423 -22.66 22.92 -38.61
C THR A 423 -21.35 23.68 -38.47
N LYS A 424 -20.53 23.53 -39.50
CA LYS A 424 -19.50 24.48 -39.90
C LYS A 424 -20.05 25.90 -39.80
N GLN A 425 -19.51 26.71 -38.89
CA GLN A 425 -19.38 28.14 -39.12
C GLN A 425 -17.96 28.41 -39.60
N ARG A 426 -17.86 28.88 -40.85
CA ARG A 426 -16.70 29.55 -41.42
C ARG A 426 -17.13 30.97 -41.84
N PRO A 427 -16.18 31.90 -42.03
CA PRO A 427 -16.27 33.27 -41.53
C PRO A 427 -16.39 34.30 -42.67
N ALA A 428 -16.77 35.54 -42.35
CA ALA A 428 -16.15 36.75 -42.86
C ALA A 428 -16.75 38.00 -42.17
N SER A 429 -15.84 38.80 -41.60
CA SER A 429 -15.77 40.27 -41.50
C SER A 429 -17.01 41.11 -41.84
N VAL A 430 -17.26 42.15 -41.02
CA VAL A 430 -16.91 43.57 -41.32
C VAL A 430 -17.22 44.44 -40.08
N ILE A 431 -16.20 45.16 -39.61
CA ILE A 431 -16.18 46.34 -38.71
C ILE A 431 -16.70 47.55 -39.52
N PRO A 432 -17.47 48.55 -38.99
CA PRO A 432 -16.82 49.61 -38.19
C PRO A 432 -17.63 50.42 -37.16
N GLU A 433 -16.85 50.96 -36.20
CA GLU A 433 -16.97 52.29 -35.54
C GLU A 433 -18.23 52.56 -34.68
N ARG A 434 -18.21 53.25 -33.53
CA ARG A 434 -17.32 54.27 -32.92
C ARG A 434 -17.82 54.58 -31.49
N LYS A 435 -16.89 54.97 -30.59
CA LYS A 435 -16.98 56.00 -29.51
C LYS A 435 -18.03 55.85 -28.39
N ASP A 436 -17.84 56.31 -27.15
CA ASP A 436 -16.75 56.88 -26.34
C ASP A 436 -17.39 57.10 -24.93
N LEU A 437 -16.55 57.33 -23.90
CA LEU A 437 -16.84 57.93 -22.57
C LEU A 437 -17.47 57.01 -21.49
N SER A 438 -17.14 57.07 -20.20
CA SER A 438 -16.08 57.73 -19.41
C SER A 438 -16.29 57.40 -17.91
N LEU A 439 -15.28 57.71 -17.09
CA LEU A 439 -15.31 58.08 -15.65
C LEU A 439 -15.33 56.99 -14.56
N ALA A 440 -14.22 56.98 -13.79
CA ALA A 440 -14.12 56.58 -12.37
C ALA A 440 -14.48 57.80 -11.46
N PRO A 441 -14.21 57.85 -10.13
CA PRO A 441 -13.88 56.85 -9.10
C PRO A 441 -14.66 57.11 -7.75
N GLU A 442 -14.10 56.64 -6.61
CA GLU A 442 -14.37 57.02 -5.20
C GLU A 442 -15.55 56.32 -4.47
N ASN A 443 -15.54 55.95 -3.18
CA ASN A 443 -14.73 56.34 -2.00
C ASN A 443 -14.85 55.34 -0.79
N LYS A 444 -13.81 55.31 0.09
CA LYS A 444 -13.83 55.26 1.60
C LYS A 444 -14.40 54.04 2.36
N GLU A 445 -13.97 53.64 3.57
CA GLU A 445 -12.92 53.95 4.59
C GLU A 445 -13.03 52.80 5.65
N VAL A 446 -11.92 52.22 6.17
CA VAL A 446 -11.33 52.35 7.56
C VAL A 446 -12.20 51.72 8.68
N SER A 447 -11.74 50.87 9.61
CA SER A 447 -10.63 50.91 10.61
C SER A 447 -10.36 49.49 11.16
N LEU A 448 -9.18 48.99 11.59
CA LEU A 448 -8.03 49.41 12.42
C LEU A 448 -8.30 49.51 13.94
N ALA A 449 -7.71 48.59 14.72
CA ALA A 449 -7.20 48.85 16.06
C ALA A 449 -6.11 47.83 16.48
N THR A 450 -4.98 48.40 16.86
CA THR A 450 -3.71 47.81 17.30
C THR A 450 -3.63 47.88 18.83
N VAL A 451 -3.01 46.91 19.52
CA VAL A 451 -2.34 47.16 20.82
C VAL A 451 -1.10 46.27 20.98
N THR A 452 0.04 46.92 21.03
CA THR A 452 1.37 46.52 21.55
C THR A 452 1.45 46.99 23.02
N TYR A 453 2.26 46.50 23.98
CA TYR A 453 3.70 46.23 24.03
C TYR A 453 4.07 45.65 25.43
N ASN A 454 5.25 45.03 25.49
CA ASN A 454 6.29 45.04 26.55
C ASN A 454 6.66 43.76 27.32
N GLU A 455 7.97 43.48 27.19
CA GLU A 455 8.86 42.60 27.94
C GLU A 455 9.13 43.12 29.36
N GLU A 456 9.46 42.22 30.30
CA GLU A 456 10.80 42.17 30.92
C GLU A 456 10.98 40.97 31.86
N SER A 457 12.25 40.59 31.99
CA SER A 457 12.87 39.38 32.56
C SER A 457 12.70 39.10 34.06
N SER A 458 12.81 37.83 34.47
CA SER A 458 13.89 37.37 35.38
C SER A 458 13.96 35.84 35.52
N SER A 459 15.18 35.38 35.79
CA SER A 459 15.72 34.04 35.95
C SER A 459 14.93 33.05 36.82
N GLN A 460 14.68 31.81 36.34
CA GLN A 460 14.89 30.58 37.12
C GLN A 460 14.76 29.27 36.32
N SER A 461 15.87 28.50 36.37
CA SER A 461 16.02 27.05 36.20
C SER A 461 16.09 26.44 34.78
N GLN A 462 17.32 26.07 34.42
CA GLN A 462 17.77 25.27 33.29
C GLN A 462 17.28 23.80 33.31
N LYS A 463 15.99 23.53 33.58
CA LYS A 463 15.41 22.17 33.48
C LYS A 463 14.17 22.06 32.58
N GLY A 464 13.75 23.16 31.95
CA GLY A 464 12.54 23.23 31.12
C GLY A 464 12.73 23.05 29.59
N LEU A 465 13.96 22.98 29.08
CA LEU A 465 14.23 23.00 27.63
C LEU A 465 14.06 21.64 26.92
N VAL A 466 13.77 20.57 27.66
CA VAL A 466 13.39 19.27 27.08
C VAL A 466 11.92 19.27 26.58
N SER A 467 11.14 20.32 26.87
CA SER A 467 9.69 20.33 26.69
C SER A 467 9.20 20.57 25.25
N LYS A 468 9.96 21.25 24.39
CA LYS A 468 9.46 21.59 23.03
C LYS A 468 9.63 20.46 22.00
N PHE A 469 10.49 19.48 22.28
CA PHE A 469 10.74 18.34 21.38
C PHE A 469 9.65 17.26 21.50
N TYR A 470 9.12 17.04 22.70
CA TYR A 470 8.00 16.12 22.98
C TYR A 470 6.63 16.63 22.48
N GLN A 471 6.57 17.82 21.90
CA GLN A 471 5.33 18.50 21.51
C GLN A 471 5.03 18.42 20.01
N HIS A 472 5.96 17.94 19.17
CA HIS A 472 5.68 17.71 17.75
C HIS A 472 4.76 16.49 17.57
N THR A 473 3.67 16.66 16.81
CA THR A 473 2.51 15.76 16.77
C THR A 473 2.80 14.35 16.27
N LEU A 474 3.86 14.17 15.47
CA LEU A 474 4.26 12.88 14.89
C LEU A 474 5.26 12.07 15.72
N PHE A 475 6.05 12.73 16.58
CA PHE A 475 7.07 12.08 17.43
C PHE A 475 6.64 11.98 18.88
N LYS A 476 5.32 12.07 19.13
CA LYS A 476 4.77 11.54 20.37
C LYS A 476 5.19 10.08 20.42
N LYS A 477 6.04 9.71 21.41
CA LYS A 477 5.95 8.38 22.04
C LYS A 477 4.46 8.07 22.11
N PRO A 478 3.98 6.87 21.70
CA PRO A 478 2.58 6.50 21.87
C PRO A 478 2.23 6.95 23.27
N SER A 479 1.37 7.96 23.37
CA SER A 479 1.08 8.60 24.64
C SER A 479 0.70 7.44 25.51
N ALA A 480 1.56 7.10 26.49
CA ALA A 480 1.32 5.97 27.39
C ALA A 480 -0.12 6.12 27.76
N THR A 481 -0.96 5.18 27.32
CA THR A 481 -2.41 5.34 27.29
C THR A 481 -2.75 5.91 28.65
N LEU A 482 -3.17 7.18 28.73
CA LEU A 482 -3.33 7.84 30.03
C LEU A 482 -4.53 7.14 30.64
N HIS A 483 -4.25 6.09 31.40
CA HIS A 483 -5.27 5.24 31.98
C HIS A 483 -5.97 6.08 33.03
N LYS A 484 -7.18 6.53 32.68
CA LYS A 484 -8.02 7.37 33.53
C LYS A 484 -8.54 6.59 34.75
N THR A 485 -8.51 5.26 34.66
CA THR A 485 -9.00 4.33 35.67
C THR A 485 -7.86 3.81 36.54
N TYR A 486 -8.12 3.71 37.84
CA TYR A 486 -7.23 3.04 38.78
C TYR A 486 -7.09 1.56 38.38
N PRO A 487 -5.87 1.00 38.25
CA PRO A 487 -5.70 -0.38 37.83
C PRO A 487 -6.46 -1.35 38.73
N GLU A 488 -7.36 -2.15 38.14
CA GLU A 488 -8.23 -3.08 38.86
C GLU A 488 -7.44 -4.13 39.61
N GLU A 489 -6.28 -4.52 39.07
CA GLU A 489 -5.35 -5.45 39.69
C GLU A 489 -4.86 -4.90 41.03
N ILE A 490 -4.49 -3.61 41.07
CA ILE A 490 -4.04 -2.95 42.30
C ILE A 490 -5.22 -2.74 43.26
N ALA A 491 -6.42 -2.47 42.72
CA ALA A 491 -7.65 -2.29 43.52
C ALA A 491 -7.98 -3.50 44.40
N ARG A 492 -7.59 -4.71 44.00
CA ARG A 492 -7.74 -5.93 44.80
C ARG A 492 -6.92 -5.91 46.10
N TYR A 493 -5.83 -5.14 46.14
CA TYR A 493 -4.90 -5.05 47.28
C TYR A 493 -5.03 -3.74 48.04
N ILE A 494 -5.23 -2.63 47.32
CA ILE A 494 -5.23 -1.27 47.88
C ILE A 494 -6.37 -0.48 47.25
N ARG A 495 -7.22 0.11 48.09
CA ARG A 495 -8.27 1.01 47.62
C ARG A 495 -7.65 2.31 47.12
N GLU A 496 -8.21 2.85 46.03
CA GLU A 496 -7.74 4.09 45.37
C GLU A 496 -7.55 5.27 46.35
N ASN A 497 -8.41 5.41 47.36
CA ASN A 497 -8.33 6.48 48.35
C ASN A 497 -7.28 6.27 49.46
N LYS A 498 -6.65 5.09 49.53
CA LYS A 498 -5.60 4.73 50.51
C LYS A 498 -4.23 4.51 49.88
N GLN A 499 -4.08 4.83 48.59
CA GLN A 499 -2.84 4.62 47.86
C GLN A 499 -1.71 5.53 48.35
N THR A 500 -0.51 4.96 48.47
CA THR A 500 0.78 5.65 48.59
C THR A 500 1.80 4.90 47.73
N GLY A 501 2.82 5.58 47.19
CA GLY A 501 3.85 4.92 46.40
C GLY A 501 4.47 3.69 47.06
N PRO A 502 4.89 3.75 48.34
CA PRO A 502 5.40 2.58 49.06
C PRO A 502 4.39 1.44 49.18
N SER A 503 3.11 1.77 49.47
CA SER A 503 2.07 0.73 49.58
C SER A 503 1.81 0.04 48.23
N VAL A 504 1.80 0.80 47.14
CA VAL A 504 1.55 0.27 45.79
C VAL A 504 2.74 -0.57 45.31
N ALA A 505 3.98 -0.12 45.55
CA ALA A 505 5.16 -0.93 45.29
C ALA A 505 5.14 -2.26 46.07
N LYS A 506 4.67 -2.24 47.33
CA LYS A 506 4.51 -3.47 48.14
C LYS A 506 3.44 -4.40 47.56
N ALA A 507 2.33 -3.87 47.05
CA ALA A 507 1.30 -4.67 46.38
C ALA A 507 1.81 -5.29 45.07
N LEU A 508 2.55 -4.52 44.26
CA LEU A 508 3.15 -4.99 43.02
C LEU A 508 4.18 -6.11 43.27
N ARG A 509 5.03 -5.99 44.29
CA ARG A 509 5.95 -7.07 44.70
C ARG A 509 5.21 -8.32 45.15
N LYS A 510 4.06 -8.17 45.82
CA LYS A 510 3.23 -9.31 46.22
C LYS A 510 2.60 -10.00 45.01
N MET A 511 2.08 -9.25 44.04
CA MET A 511 1.58 -9.81 42.77
C MET A 511 2.67 -10.61 42.06
N TYR A 512 3.88 -10.05 41.96
CA TYR A 512 5.01 -10.75 41.35
C TYR A 512 5.36 -12.06 42.08
N GLN A 513 5.34 -12.07 43.42
CA GLN A 513 5.52 -13.30 44.20
C GLN A 513 4.43 -14.34 43.93
N GLU A 514 3.18 -13.92 43.71
CA GLU A 514 2.11 -14.82 43.30
C GLU A 514 2.34 -15.38 41.88
N GLY A 515 2.93 -14.58 40.99
CA GLY A 515 3.39 -15.04 39.68
C GLY A 515 4.45 -16.14 39.75
N LEU A 516 5.43 -15.99 40.64
CA LEU A 516 6.45 -17.03 40.90
C LEU A 516 5.84 -18.32 41.47
N ASN A 517 4.70 -18.24 42.14
CA ASN A 517 3.97 -19.39 42.68
C ASN A 517 2.99 -20.03 41.67
N GLY A 518 3.09 -19.68 40.38
CA GLY A 518 2.35 -20.32 39.29
C GLY A 518 1.11 -19.55 38.80
N ASN A 519 0.91 -18.29 39.22
CA ASN A 519 -0.14 -17.45 38.63
C ASN A 519 0.36 -16.76 37.36
N GLU A 520 0.01 -17.30 36.19
CA GLU A 520 0.42 -16.76 34.88
C GLU A 520 -0.04 -15.30 34.63
N GLU A 521 -1.01 -14.79 35.39
CA GLU A 521 -1.46 -13.39 35.30
C GLU A 521 -0.41 -12.37 35.79
N TYR A 522 0.59 -12.81 36.56
CA TYR A 522 1.59 -11.93 37.20
C TYR A 522 3.04 -12.23 36.79
N SER A 523 3.28 -12.41 35.49
CA SER A 523 4.63 -12.45 34.94
C SER A 523 5.39 -11.12 35.16
N PRO A 524 6.74 -11.11 35.09
CA PRO A 524 7.53 -9.87 35.18
C PRO A 524 7.04 -8.78 34.21
N GLU A 525 6.71 -9.18 32.98
CA GLU A 525 6.22 -8.30 31.92
C GLU A 525 4.85 -7.70 32.27
N LYS A 526 3.92 -8.51 32.82
CA LYS A 526 2.61 -8.03 33.28
C LYS A 526 2.72 -7.12 34.50
N CYS A 527 3.57 -7.48 35.47
CA CYS A 527 3.78 -6.66 36.68
C CYS A 527 4.36 -5.28 36.34
N ARG A 528 5.30 -5.23 35.38
CA ARG A 528 5.83 -3.99 34.83
C ARG A 528 4.74 -3.15 34.16
N GLU A 529 3.88 -3.78 33.35
CA GLU A 529 2.78 -3.10 32.68
C GLU A 529 1.79 -2.49 33.68
N ILE A 530 1.36 -3.25 34.69
CA ILE A 530 0.45 -2.78 35.75
C ILE A 530 1.06 -1.58 36.51
N ALA A 531 2.37 -1.63 36.80
CA ALA A 531 3.09 -0.54 37.46
C ALA A 531 3.15 0.73 36.57
N GLN A 532 3.34 0.56 35.26
CA GLN A 532 3.31 1.68 34.29
C GLN A 532 1.90 2.28 34.16
N ARG A 533 0.85 1.45 34.12
CA ARG A 533 -0.55 1.90 34.13
C ARG A 533 -0.86 2.74 35.37
N TYR A 534 -0.34 2.34 36.53
CA TYR A 534 -0.47 3.10 37.78
C TYR A 534 0.21 4.48 37.72
N ILE A 535 1.44 4.56 37.21
CA ILE A 535 2.15 5.84 37.06
C ILE A 535 1.39 6.78 36.11
N SER A 536 0.84 6.24 35.02
CA SER A 536 0.01 7.00 34.07
C SER A 536 -1.27 7.52 34.73
N TYR A 537 -1.95 6.69 35.53
CA TYR A 537 -3.12 7.10 36.31
C TYR A 537 -2.78 8.21 37.33
N VAL A 538 -1.68 8.11 38.07
CA VAL A 538 -1.26 9.15 39.04
C VAL A 538 -0.97 10.48 38.35
N LYS A 539 -0.29 10.44 37.20
CA LYS A 539 -0.01 11.62 36.38
C LYS A 539 -1.30 12.27 35.87
N TYR A 540 -2.29 11.47 35.48
CA TYR A 540 -3.60 11.97 35.03
C TYR A 540 -4.39 12.65 36.15
N GLN A 541 -4.36 12.11 37.37
CA GLN A 541 -5.08 12.68 38.52
C GLN A 541 -4.45 13.95 39.08
N GLY A 542 -3.27 14.37 38.60
CA GLY A 542 -2.57 15.57 39.07
C GLY A 542 -2.15 15.53 40.54
N ARG A 543 -2.07 14.34 41.15
CA ARG A 543 -1.69 14.16 42.56
C ARG A 543 -0.19 13.93 42.69
N ASN A 544 0.45 14.70 43.57
CA ASN A 544 1.88 14.56 43.86
C ASN A 544 2.14 13.40 44.84
N PHE A 545 1.98 12.16 44.39
CA PHE A 545 2.45 11.00 45.16
C PHE A 545 3.96 10.81 44.99
N VAL A 546 4.64 10.37 46.04
CA VAL A 546 6.05 9.94 45.95
C VAL A 546 6.08 8.60 45.21
N LEU A 547 6.49 8.59 43.94
CA LEU A 547 6.49 7.38 43.09
C LEU A 547 7.84 6.64 43.04
N ALA A 548 8.82 7.07 43.86
CA ALA A 548 10.18 6.54 43.81
C ALA A 548 10.22 5.00 43.95
N ASP A 549 9.44 4.43 44.86
CA ASP A 549 9.39 2.97 45.08
C ASP A 549 8.75 2.20 43.93
N VAL A 550 7.76 2.80 43.25
CA VAL A 550 7.12 2.18 42.08
C VAL A 550 8.05 2.23 40.87
N VAL A 551 8.79 3.34 40.72
CA VAL A 551 9.82 3.46 39.68
C VAL A 551 10.98 2.48 39.94
N SER A 552 11.39 2.30 41.20
CA SER A 552 12.38 1.29 41.58
C SER A 552 11.90 -0.11 41.22
N PHE A 553 10.65 -0.44 41.52
CA PHE A 553 10.06 -1.72 41.15
C PHE A 553 10.03 -1.96 39.63
N ILE A 554 9.75 -0.94 38.82
CA ILE A 554 9.79 -1.08 37.35
C ILE A 554 11.21 -1.42 36.88
N LYS A 555 12.23 -0.78 37.45
CA LYS A 555 13.64 -1.10 37.14
C LYS A 555 13.99 -2.54 37.54
N GLU A 556 13.56 -2.98 38.72
CA GLU A 556 13.72 -4.38 39.16
C GLU A 556 13.12 -5.36 38.14
N MET A 557 11.95 -5.05 37.55
CA MET A 557 11.32 -5.89 36.52
C MET A 557 12.03 -5.82 35.17
N ASP A 558 12.50 -4.63 34.76
CA ASP A 558 13.27 -4.46 33.52
C ASP A 558 14.56 -5.31 33.55
N ASP A 559 15.28 -5.30 34.68
CA ASP A 559 16.51 -6.09 34.86
C ASP A 559 16.24 -7.60 34.78
N LEU A 560 15.12 -8.06 35.37
CA LEU A 560 14.73 -9.48 35.34
C LEU A 560 14.29 -9.94 33.94
N ILE A 561 13.59 -9.09 33.19
CA ILE A 561 13.20 -9.37 31.80
C ILE A 561 14.46 -9.51 30.95
N LYS A 562 15.42 -8.58 31.11
CA LYS A 562 16.68 -8.61 30.39
C LYS A 562 17.50 -9.88 30.68
N GLN A 563 17.59 -10.30 31.94
CA GLN A 563 18.28 -11.56 32.30
C GLN A 563 17.62 -12.79 31.67
N LYS A 564 16.29 -12.80 31.55
CA LYS A 564 15.54 -13.89 30.93
C LYS A 564 15.76 -13.93 29.41
N GLU A 565 15.84 -12.76 28.77
CA GLU A 565 16.18 -12.65 27.34
C GLU A 565 17.61 -13.14 27.07
N GLU A 566 18.59 -12.70 27.88
CA GLU A 566 19.99 -13.14 27.79
C GLU A 566 20.14 -14.68 27.99
N GLN A 567 19.38 -15.28 28.91
CA GLN A 567 19.38 -16.74 29.11
C GLN A 567 18.71 -17.52 27.96
N ILE A 568 17.72 -16.93 27.29
CA ILE A 568 17.08 -17.53 26.11
C ILE A 568 18.04 -17.48 24.92
N ASP A 569 18.76 -16.37 24.74
CA ASP A 569 19.75 -16.22 23.67
C ASP A 569 20.93 -17.19 23.86
N GLU A 570 21.45 -17.35 25.09
CA GLU A 570 22.46 -18.39 25.41
C GLU A 570 21.95 -19.81 25.14
N PHE A 571 20.68 -20.10 25.42
CA PHE A 571 20.07 -21.41 25.15
C PHE A 571 19.90 -21.68 23.65
N ILE A 572 19.52 -20.65 22.87
CA ILE A 572 19.40 -20.73 21.42
C ILE A 572 20.78 -20.94 20.77
N GLU A 573 21.82 -20.26 21.24
CA GLU A 573 23.20 -20.50 20.78
C GLU A 573 23.66 -21.93 21.11
N HIS A 574 23.31 -22.46 22.29
CA HIS A 574 23.67 -23.81 22.70
C HIS A 574 22.97 -24.90 21.86
N ILE A 575 21.72 -24.68 21.46
CA ILE A 575 20.98 -25.58 20.55
C ILE A 575 21.50 -25.44 19.10
N GLY A 576 21.81 -24.23 18.64
CA GLY A 576 22.37 -23.98 17.32
C GLY A 576 23.75 -24.60 17.10
N GLY A 577 24.52 -24.83 18.18
CA GLY A 577 25.82 -25.50 18.17
C GLY A 577 25.78 -27.03 18.12
N MET A 578 24.63 -27.68 18.37
CA MET A 578 24.51 -29.14 18.26
C MET A 578 24.34 -29.57 16.79
N LYS A 579 25.46 -29.83 16.10
CA LYS A 579 25.44 -30.63 14.88
C LYS A 579 24.99 -32.05 15.22
N PHE A 580 23.77 -32.41 14.82
CA PHE A 580 23.32 -33.80 14.80
C PHE A 580 24.28 -34.62 13.93
N LYS A 581 24.91 -35.62 14.53
CA LYS A 581 25.70 -36.66 13.86
C LYS A 581 24.81 -37.82 13.45
#